data_AF-A0AAV0R4K8-F1
#
_entry.id   AF-A0AAV0R4K8-F1
#
_cell.length_a   1.000
_cell.length_b   1.000
_cell.length_c   1.000
_cell.angle_alpha   90.00
_cell.angle_beta   90.00
_cell.angle_gamma   90.00
#
_symmetry.space_group_name_H-M   'P 1'
#
loop_
_entity.id
_entity.type
_entity.pdbx_description
1 polymer ?
#
loop_
_entity_poly.entity_id
_entity_poly.type
_entity_poly.pdbx_seq_one_letter_code
_entity_poly.pdbx_strand_id
1 'polypeptide(L)'
;MIAGHVLVGHGRLRITEMVSEDPLIVKVDHLKDKPYSSADGPNLPTALDLLSTISMNRVPFIELIRRLDFSRLADHGAAISNGANYLQLQEVLAELNVHKRLKLALDLVKEQTDFTRLESQKRLVLSKIGTRMALEESGLEDLGSHSVVKVLTATDTPTKWSRLLDWISDLLSI
;
A
#
# COMPACT_ATOMS: atom_id res chain seq x y z
N MET A 1 -6.19 -4.41 -31.59
CA MET A 1 -5.52 -3.37 -30.79
C MET A 1 -6.58 -2.71 -29.92
N ILE A 2 -6.46 -2.79 -28.60
CA ILE A 2 -7.33 -2.06 -27.68
C ILE A 2 -6.66 -0.71 -27.45
N ALA A 3 -7.28 0.38 -27.88
CA ALA A 3 -6.80 1.72 -27.57
C ALA A 3 -7.06 1.98 -26.07
N GLY A 4 -6.00 2.15 -25.29
CA GLY A 4 -6.10 2.57 -23.90
C GLY A 4 -6.22 4.10 -23.81
N HIS A 5 -7.02 4.59 -22.88
CA HIS A 5 -7.07 6.01 -22.54
C HIS A 5 -6.26 6.27 -21.26
N VAL A 6 -5.49 7.36 -21.26
CA VAL A 6 -4.75 7.83 -20.08
C VAL A 6 -5.51 9.02 -19.49
N LEU A 7 -5.85 8.95 -18.21
CA LEU A 7 -6.57 10.00 -17.48
C LEU A 7 -5.65 10.61 -16.42
N VAL A 8 -5.72 11.93 -16.27
CA VAL A 8 -4.96 12.68 -15.26
C VAL A 8 -5.94 13.54 -14.46
N GLY A 9 -5.96 13.38 -13.15
CA GLY A 9 -6.76 14.22 -12.26
C GLY A 9 -6.28 15.67 -12.31
N HIS A 10 -7.21 16.61 -12.53
CA HIS A 10 -6.89 18.03 -12.63
C HIS A 10 -7.29 18.84 -11.40
N GLY A 11 -8.49 18.59 -10.87
CA GLY A 11 -9.03 19.31 -9.73
C GLY A 11 -10.27 18.61 -9.16
N ARG A 12 -10.66 19.04 -7.97
CA ARG A 12 -11.79 18.45 -7.24
C ARG A 12 -13.09 19.05 -7.75
N LEU A 13 -14.04 18.18 -8.07
CA LEU A 13 -15.38 18.56 -8.53
C LEU A 13 -16.41 18.07 -7.52
N ARG A 14 -17.43 18.88 -7.28
CA ARG A 14 -18.64 18.47 -6.58
C ARG A 14 -19.79 18.43 -7.57
N ILE A 15 -20.41 17.26 -7.70
CA ILE A 15 -21.66 17.12 -8.45
C ILE A 15 -22.74 17.87 -7.69
N THR A 16 -23.44 18.77 -8.37
CA THR A 16 -24.51 19.59 -7.77
C THR A 16 -25.88 19.16 -8.24
N GLU A 17 -26.01 18.71 -9.47
CA GLU A 17 -27.28 18.35 -10.09
C GLU A 17 -27.05 17.33 -11.21
N MET A 18 -27.98 16.39 -11.35
CA MET A 18 -28.06 15.50 -12.51
C MET A 18 -28.98 16.16 -13.56
N VAL A 19 -28.47 16.29 -14.79
CA VAL A 19 -29.18 16.95 -15.91
C VAL A 19 -29.80 15.91 -16.85
N SER A 20 -29.09 14.81 -17.11
CA SER A 20 -29.53 13.71 -17.95
C SER A 20 -28.87 12.42 -17.50
N GLU A 21 -29.58 11.29 -17.59
CA GLU A 21 -29.06 9.96 -17.20
C GLU A 21 -28.38 9.22 -18.35
N ASP A 22 -28.79 9.45 -19.60
CA ASP A 22 -28.23 8.77 -20.78
C ASP A 22 -28.08 9.72 -21.99
N PRO A 23 -26.85 10.14 -22.35
CA PRO A 23 -25.62 9.91 -21.57
C PRO A 23 -25.67 10.65 -20.23
N LEU A 24 -24.96 10.16 -19.22
CA LEU A 24 -24.91 10.81 -17.90
C LEU A 24 -24.29 12.22 -18.01
N ILE A 25 -25.10 13.24 -17.75
CA ILE A 25 -24.71 14.64 -17.73
C ILE A 25 -25.01 15.21 -16.35
N VAL A 26 -24.01 15.82 -15.73
CA VAL A 26 -24.11 16.43 -14.40
C VAL A 26 -23.59 17.86 -14.43
N LYS A 27 -24.16 18.72 -13.58
CA LYS A 27 -23.57 20.01 -13.24
C LYS A 27 -22.55 19.81 -12.13
N VAL A 28 -21.46 20.57 -12.20
CA VAL A 28 -20.35 20.48 -11.25
C VAL A 28 -19.91 21.86 -10.77
N ASP A 29 -19.52 21.92 -9.50
CA ASP A 29 -18.73 23.01 -8.95
C ASP A 29 -17.25 22.63 -8.94
N HIS A 30 -16.39 23.55 -9.38
CA HIS A 30 -14.95 23.43 -9.16
C HIS A 30 -14.60 23.84 -7.72
N LEU A 31 -14.10 22.89 -6.95
CA LEU A 31 -13.69 23.13 -5.58
C LEU A 31 -12.25 23.64 -5.55
N LYS A 32 -12.02 24.65 -4.70
CA LYS A 32 -10.68 25.09 -4.34
C LYS A 32 -10.33 24.54 -2.98
N ASP A 33 -9.06 24.21 -2.80
CA ASP A 33 -8.53 23.90 -1.48
C ASP A 33 -8.74 25.10 -0.55
N LYS A 34 -9.01 24.82 0.72
CA LYS A 34 -9.12 25.89 1.71
C LYS A 34 -7.73 26.51 1.89
N PRO A 35 -7.61 27.85 1.82
CA PRO A 35 -6.34 28.52 2.02
C PRO A 35 -5.80 28.19 3.41
N TYR A 36 -4.50 28.02 3.47
CA TYR A 36 -3.80 27.69 4.70
C TYR A 36 -3.88 28.85 5.70
N SER A 37 -4.36 28.56 6.91
CA SER A 37 -4.29 29.48 8.04
C SER A 37 -2.97 29.24 8.77
N SER A 38 -2.20 30.31 9.03
CA SER A 38 -0.99 30.25 9.85
C SER A 38 -1.26 29.82 11.30
N ALA A 39 -2.52 29.75 11.72
CA ALA A 39 -2.93 29.28 13.05
C ALA A 39 -2.96 27.75 13.18
N ASP A 40 -2.98 27.00 12.07
CA ASP A 40 -3.08 25.52 12.09
C ASP A 40 -1.73 24.82 12.34
N GLY A 41 -0.67 25.58 12.62
CA GLY A 41 0.69 25.08 12.83
C GLY A 41 1.36 24.59 11.55
N PRO A 42 2.70 24.46 11.51
CA PRO A 42 3.39 24.03 10.29
C PRO A 42 2.95 22.60 9.92
N ASN A 43 2.40 22.40 8.72
CA ASN A 43 2.07 21.08 8.13
C ASN A 43 3.31 20.25 7.79
N LEU A 44 4.48 20.84 8.00
CA LEU A 44 5.76 20.26 7.64
C LEU A 44 5.99 18.90 8.32
N PRO A 45 5.75 18.70 9.64
CA PRO A 45 5.97 17.39 10.27
C PRO A 45 5.11 16.28 9.66
N THR A 46 3.81 16.50 9.46
CA THR A 46 2.92 15.49 8.84
C THR A 46 3.31 15.20 7.40
N ALA A 47 3.64 16.23 6.63
CA ALA A 47 4.10 16.06 5.25
C ALA A 47 5.46 15.35 5.18
N LEU A 48 6.37 15.62 6.13
CA LEU A 48 7.65 14.94 6.27
C LEU A 48 7.46 13.47 6.67
N ASP A 49 6.53 13.18 7.55
CA ASP A 49 6.18 11.81 7.94
C ASP A 49 5.55 11.04 6.79
N LEU A 50 4.64 11.66 6.05
CA LEU A 50 4.06 11.07 4.85
C LEU A 50 5.15 10.83 3.80
N LEU A 51 5.99 11.83 3.56
CA LEU A 51 7.08 11.71 2.61
C LEU A 51 8.10 10.67 3.06
N SER A 52 8.45 10.57 4.34
CA SER A 52 9.38 9.55 4.83
C SER A 52 8.79 8.15 4.70
N THR A 53 7.52 7.98 5.04
CA THR A 53 6.81 6.69 4.90
C THR A 53 6.72 6.28 3.42
N ILE A 54 6.49 7.22 2.51
CA ILE A 54 6.52 6.98 1.06
C ILE A 54 7.97 6.76 0.54
N SER A 55 8.94 7.57 1.00
CA SER A 55 10.31 7.69 0.48
C SER A 55 11.34 6.77 1.14
N MET A 56 10.95 5.92 2.11
CA MET A 56 11.71 4.70 2.43
C MET A 56 12.02 3.85 1.17
N ASN A 57 11.49 4.20 -0.01
CA ASN A 57 11.82 3.66 -1.33
C ASN A 57 12.33 4.67 -2.40
N ARG A 58 13.30 5.56 -2.09
CA ARG A 58 14.18 6.33 -3.03
C ARG A 58 13.78 7.82 -3.24
N VAL A 59 14.79 8.71 -3.31
CA VAL A 59 14.86 10.13 -3.84
C VAL A 59 15.31 11.18 -2.78
N PRO A 60 16.12 12.22 -3.13
CA PRO A 60 16.65 13.19 -2.17
C PRO A 60 15.58 14.13 -1.60
N PHE A 61 15.54 14.17 -0.27
CA PHE A 61 14.46 14.67 0.59
C PHE A 61 14.20 16.20 0.52
N ILE A 62 15.22 17.05 0.34
CA ILE A 62 15.12 18.49 0.67
C ILE A 62 14.55 19.37 -0.47
N GLU A 63 14.85 19.05 -1.73
CA GLU A 63 14.41 19.87 -2.87
C GLU A 63 12.98 19.56 -3.31
N LEU A 64 12.54 18.33 -3.05
CA LEU A 64 11.16 17.90 -3.24
C LEU A 64 10.22 18.66 -2.29
N ILE A 65 10.61 18.84 -1.02
CA ILE A 65 9.82 19.58 -0.01
C ILE A 65 9.58 21.03 -0.41
N ARG A 66 10.57 21.70 -1.01
CA ARG A 66 10.42 23.11 -1.47
C ARG A 66 9.48 23.28 -2.66
N ARG A 67 9.26 22.22 -3.45
CA ARG A 67 8.37 22.23 -4.63
C ARG A 67 7.06 21.46 -4.39
N LEU A 68 6.90 20.86 -3.21
CA LEU A 68 5.79 19.99 -2.87
C LEU A 68 4.54 20.82 -2.61
N ASP A 69 3.58 20.67 -3.51
CA ASP A 69 2.19 21.02 -3.25
C ASP A 69 1.63 19.99 -2.27
N PHE A 70 1.41 20.41 -1.02
CA PHE A 70 0.88 19.55 0.04
C PHE A 70 -0.47 18.92 -0.32
N SER A 71 -1.27 19.59 -1.14
CA SER A 71 -2.54 19.05 -1.65
C SER A 71 -2.27 17.82 -2.52
N ARG A 72 -1.34 17.94 -3.47
CA ARG A 72 -0.93 16.83 -4.34
C ARG A 72 -0.22 15.72 -3.57
N LEU A 73 0.54 16.04 -2.52
CA LEU A 73 1.21 15.03 -1.71
C LEU A 73 0.20 14.14 -0.99
N ALA A 74 -0.84 14.73 -0.38
CA ALA A 74 -1.90 13.97 0.28
C ALA A 74 -2.62 13.06 -0.73
N ASP A 75 -2.95 13.60 -1.90
CA ASP A 75 -3.64 12.85 -2.96
C ASP A 75 -2.77 11.71 -3.50
N HIS A 76 -1.46 11.95 -3.66
CA HIS A 76 -0.51 10.92 -4.07
C HIS A 76 -0.37 9.83 -3.01
N GLY A 77 -0.23 10.22 -1.73
CA GLY A 77 -0.17 9.29 -0.60
C GLY A 77 -1.38 8.35 -0.59
N ALA A 78 -2.59 8.89 -0.70
CA ALA A 78 -3.80 8.08 -0.76
C ALA A 78 -3.87 7.19 -2.01
N ALA A 79 -3.41 7.68 -3.17
CA ALA A 79 -3.41 6.90 -4.41
C ALA A 79 -2.48 5.68 -4.37
N ILE A 80 -1.40 5.73 -3.58
CA ILE A 80 -0.45 4.61 -3.43
C ILE A 80 -0.77 3.70 -2.24
N SER A 81 -1.75 4.07 -1.40
CA SER A 81 -2.25 3.24 -0.29
C SER A 81 -3.01 2.04 -0.83
N ASN A 82 -2.26 1.02 -1.25
CA ASN A 82 -2.82 -0.25 -1.71
C ASN A 82 -3.66 -0.86 -0.58
N GLY A 83 -4.91 -1.27 -0.84
CA GLY A 83 -5.79 -1.86 0.18
C GLY A 83 -6.65 -0.86 0.98
N ALA A 84 -6.50 0.45 0.79
CA ALA A 84 -7.46 1.42 1.33
C ALA A 84 -8.85 1.18 0.73
N ASN A 85 -9.89 1.20 1.57
CA ASN A 85 -11.25 0.99 1.07
C ASN A 85 -11.76 2.24 0.33
N TYR A 86 -12.79 2.05 -0.49
CA TYR A 86 -13.37 3.14 -1.28
C TYR A 86 -13.87 4.32 -0.41
N LEU A 87 -14.42 4.04 0.78
CA LEU A 87 -14.94 5.07 1.68
C LEU A 87 -13.82 5.96 2.25
N GLN A 88 -12.69 5.37 2.62
CA GLN A 88 -11.51 6.09 3.11
C GLN A 88 -10.89 6.96 2.01
N LEU A 89 -10.77 6.41 0.79
CA LEU A 89 -10.31 7.18 -0.37
C LEU A 89 -11.26 8.32 -0.71
N GLN A 90 -12.57 8.07 -0.61
CA GLN A 90 -13.59 9.10 -0.81
C GLN A 90 -13.54 10.18 0.28
N GLU A 91 -13.20 9.83 1.52
CA GLU A 91 -13.00 10.78 2.63
C GLU A 91 -11.81 11.72 2.33
N VAL A 92 -10.68 11.15 1.90
CA VAL A 92 -9.53 11.95 1.40
C VAL A 92 -9.97 12.83 0.23
N LEU A 93 -10.81 12.31 -0.68
CA LEU A 93 -11.27 13.06 -1.84
C LEU A 93 -12.22 14.23 -1.46
N ALA A 94 -13.03 14.06 -0.42
CA ALA A 94 -14.00 15.05 0.01
C ALA A 94 -13.37 16.16 0.87
N GLU A 95 -12.26 15.89 1.56
CA GLU A 95 -11.65 16.84 2.48
C GLU A 95 -10.93 17.98 1.76
N LEU A 96 -11.44 19.21 1.87
CA LEU A 96 -10.85 20.41 1.24
C LEU A 96 -9.77 21.07 2.10
N ASN A 97 -9.67 20.73 3.38
CA ASN A 97 -8.58 21.17 4.24
C ASN A 97 -7.35 20.29 4.01
N VAL A 98 -6.29 20.86 3.44
CA VAL A 98 -5.07 20.13 3.07
C VAL A 98 -4.38 19.48 4.29
N HIS A 99 -4.42 20.10 5.46
CA HIS A 99 -3.82 19.52 6.68
C HIS A 99 -4.54 18.25 7.11
N LYS A 100 -5.88 18.31 7.21
CA LYS A 100 -6.70 17.14 7.53
C LYS A 100 -6.50 16.04 6.49
N ARG A 101 -6.46 16.41 5.21
CA ARG A 101 -6.22 15.48 4.12
C ARG A 101 -4.87 14.80 4.20
N LEU A 102 -3.80 15.54 4.49
CA LEU A 102 -2.46 14.98 4.72
C LEU A 102 -2.46 13.96 5.86
N LYS A 103 -3.20 14.24 6.94
CA LYS A 103 -3.31 13.30 8.07
C LYS A 103 -4.04 12.03 7.67
N LEU A 104 -5.19 12.14 7.00
CA LEU A 104 -5.92 10.98 6.47
C LEU A 104 -5.05 10.13 5.55
N ALA A 105 -4.32 10.77 4.62
CA ALA A 105 -3.41 10.06 3.72
C ALA A 105 -2.26 9.37 4.48
N LEU A 106 -1.69 10.02 5.50
CA LEU A 106 -0.66 9.44 6.36
C LEU A 106 -1.16 8.20 7.10
N ASP A 107 -2.37 8.26 7.67
CA ASP A 107 -2.95 7.14 8.38
C ASP A 107 -3.13 5.93 7.45
N LEU A 108 -3.61 6.15 6.22
CA LEU A 108 -3.73 5.09 5.21
C LEU A 108 -2.38 4.47 4.82
N VAL A 109 -1.35 5.28 4.59
CA VAL A 109 -0.04 4.77 4.20
C VAL A 109 0.62 4.01 5.37
N LYS A 110 0.40 4.45 6.61
CA LYS A 110 0.89 3.75 7.81
C LYS A 110 0.21 2.39 7.99
N GLU A 111 -1.11 2.32 7.86
CA GLU A 111 -1.86 1.05 7.89
C GLU A 111 -1.31 0.07 6.84
N GLN A 112 -1.07 0.55 5.62
CA GLN A 112 -0.52 -0.28 4.54
C GLN A 112 0.92 -0.75 4.84
N THR A 113 1.73 0.10 5.47
CA THR A 113 3.11 -0.25 5.87
C THR A 113 3.10 -1.33 6.94
N ASP A 114 2.23 -1.22 7.93
CA ASP A 114 2.08 -2.23 8.98
C ASP A 114 1.55 -3.56 8.43
N PHE A 115 0.56 -3.53 7.52
CA PHE A 115 0.09 -4.73 6.83
C PHE A 115 1.23 -5.42 6.06
N THR A 116 2.01 -4.66 5.29
CA THR A 116 3.15 -5.19 4.52
C THR A 116 4.21 -5.80 5.44
N ARG A 117 4.48 -5.16 6.57
CA ARG A 117 5.42 -5.66 7.59
C ARG A 117 4.92 -6.98 8.19
N LEU A 118 3.65 -7.06 8.59
CA LEU A 118 3.06 -8.29 9.14
C LEU A 118 3.08 -9.44 8.12
N GLU A 119 2.71 -9.18 6.85
CA GLU A 119 2.71 -10.20 5.81
C GLU A 119 4.14 -10.72 5.52
N SER A 120 5.15 -9.84 5.61
CA SER A 120 6.56 -10.23 5.50
C SER A 120 7.02 -11.14 6.65
N GLN A 121 6.59 -10.85 7.88
CA GLN A 121 6.90 -11.66 9.06
C GLN A 121 6.23 -13.04 8.97
N LYS A 122 4.96 -13.08 8.59
CA LYS A 122 4.21 -14.32 8.33
C LYS A 122 4.93 -15.19 7.31
N ARG A 123 5.35 -14.60 6.17
CA ARG A 123 6.10 -15.32 5.12
C ARG A 123 7.42 -15.89 5.64
N LEU A 124 8.15 -15.13 6.46
CA LEU A 124 9.40 -15.60 7.07
C LEU A 124 9.17 -16.78 8.02
N VAL A 125 8.14 -16.71 8.86
CA VAL A 125 7.78 -17.79 9.78
C VAL A 125 7.40 -19.05 9.01
N LEU A 126 6.54 -18.93 7.99
CA LEU A 126 6.16 -20.06 7.14
C LEU A 126 7.37 -20.68 6.43
N SER A 127 8.30 -19.86 5.95
CA SER A 127 9.55 -20.34 5.35
C SER A 127 10.40 -21.13 6.36
N LYS A 128 10.52 -20.65 7.60
CA LYS A 128 11.29 -21.34 8.66
C LYS A 128 10.66 -22.68 9.05
N ILE A 129 9.32 -22.71 9.18
CA ILE A 129 8.59 -23.94 9.45
C ILE A 129 8.81 -24.95 8.32
N GLY A 130 8.65 -24.52 7.07
CA GLY A 130 8.88 -25.39 5.90
C GLY A 130 10.31 -25.96 5.86
N THR A 131 11.33 -25.14 6.13
CA THR A 131 12.73 -25.63 6.20
C THR A 131 12.95 -26.61 7.34
N ARG A 132 12.31 -26.39 8.50
CA ARG A 132 12.44 -27.29 9.65
C ARG A 132 11.77 -28.63 9.41
N MET A 133 10.57 -28.64 8.84
CA MET A 133 9.87 -29.87 8.46
C MET A 133 10.68 -30.67 7.42
N ALA A 134 11.29 -30.00 6.45
CA ALA A 134 12.16 -30.65 5.47
C ALA A 134 13.42 -31.27 6.10
N LEU A 135 14.02 -30.62 7.11
CA LEU A 135 15.15 -31.16 7.87
C LEU A 135 14.74 -32.38 8.69
N GLU A 136 13.62 -32.31 9.41
CA GLU A 136 13.06 -33.41 10.20
C GLU A 136 12.70 -34.62 9.30
N GLU A 137 12.12 -34.41 8.12
CA GLU A 137 11.85 -35.48 7.14
C GLU A 137 13.12 -36.09 6.53
N SER A 138 14.22 -35.34 6.46
CA SER A 138 15.50 -35.81 5.91
C SER A 138 16.36 -36.57 6.93
N GLY A 139 15.93 -36.65 8.19
CA GLY A 139 16.65 -37.34 9.27
C GLY A 139 17.98 -36.67 9.66
N LEU A 140 18.19 -35.41 9.28
CA LEU A 140 19.37 -34.63 9.63
C LEU A 140 19.09 -33.85 10.93
N GLU A 141 19.48 -34.40 12.08
CA GLU A 141 19.46 -33.66 13.34
C GLU A 141 20.51 -32.53 13.34
N ASP A 142 20.12 -31.41 13.93
CA ASP A 142 20.80 -30.11 13.99
C ASP A 142 22.30 -30.22 14.34
N LEU A 143 23.17 -30.25 13.33
CA LEU A 143 24.61 -30.04 13.50
C LEU A 143 24.84 -28.53 13.63
N GLY A 144 24.85 -28.09 14.89
CA GLY A 144 24.88 -26.70 15.29
C GLY A 144 25.84 -25.81 14.49
N SER A 145 25.35 -24.60 14.22
CA SER A 145 26.12 -23.35 14.04
C SER A 145 27.52 -23.49 13.45
N HIS A 146 27.64 -23.96 12.20
CA HIS A 146 28.65 -23.59 11.20
C HIS A 146 28.72 -24.66 10.10
N SER A 147 27.76 -24.66 9.17
CA SER A 147 28.05 -25.11 7.81
C SER A 147 27.01 -24.58 6.83
N VAL A 148 27.53 -24.09 5.71
CA VAL A 148 26.78 -23.59 4.56
C VAL A 148 25.87 -24.71 4.05
N VAL A 149 24.56 -24.58 4.25
CA VAL A 149 23.59 -25.53 3.68
C VAL A 149 23.47 -25.23 2.19
N LYS A 150 23.98 -26.15 1.40
CA LYS A 150 23.85 -26.22 -0.05
C LYS A 150 22.35 -26.28 -0.38
N VAL A 151 21.81 -25.19 -0.92
CA VAL A 151 20.43 -25.08 -1.37
C VAL A 151 20.16 -26.21 -2.38
N LEU A 152 19.27 -27.13 -2.04
CA LEU A 152 18.75 -28.12 -2.97
C LEU A 152 17.99 -27.38 -4.07
N THR A 153 18.59 -27.31 -5.26
CA THR A 153 17.97 -26.76 -6.45
C THR A 153 16.95 -27.74 -7.00
N ALA A 154 15.73 -27.23 -7.24
CA ALA A 154 14.61 -27.69 -8.07
C ALA A 154 14.77 -28.90 -9.01
N THR A 155 15.20 -30.07 -8.51
CA THR A 155 15.14 -31.33 -9.28
C THR A 155 14.50 -32.50 -8.54
N ASP A 156 13.93 -32.30 -7.35
CA ASP A 156 13.29 -33.40 -6.61
C ASP A 156 11.77 -33.50 -6.88
N THR A 157 11.33 -34.75 -6.99
CA THR A 157 10.18 -35.24 -7.77
C THR A 157 8.79 -34.69 -7.41
N PRO A 158 7.83 -34.72 -8.35
CA PRO A 158 6.49 -34.09 -8.23
C PRO A 158 5.61 -34.58 -7.06
N THR A 159 5.92 -35.75 -6.49
CA THR A 159 5.11 -36.42 -5.46
C THR A 159 5.16 -35.78 -4.07
N LYS A 160 6.16 -34.93 -3.77
CA LYS A 160 6.22 -34.23 -2.47
C LYS A 160 5.38 -32.96 -2.44
N TRP A 161 5.22 -32.28 -3.58
CA TRP A 161 4.41 -31.06 -3.68
C TRP A 161 2.91 -31.33 -3.58
N SER A 162 2.44 -32.49 -4.05
CA SER A 162 1.01 -32.84 -3.97
C SER A 162 0.54 -33.00 -2.51
N ARG A 163 1.32 -33.66 -1.66
CA ARG A 163 0.98 -33.83 -0.24
C ARG A 163 0.97 -32.53 0.55
N LEU A 164 1.84 -31.58 0.19
CA LEU A 164 1.87 -30.25 0.80
C LEU A 164 0.61 -29.45 0.41
N LEU A 165 0.18 -29.54 -0.85
CA LEU A 165 -1.01 -28.86 -1.33
C LEU A 165 -2.30 -29.46 -0.74
N ASP A 166 -2.37 -30.79 -0.60
CA ASP A 166 -3.51 -31.47 0.04
C ASP A 166 -3.66 -31.04 1.51
N TRP A 167 -2.55 -30.96 2.25
CA TRP A 167 -2.56 -30.51 3.65
C TRP A 167 -2.96 -29.03 3.81
N ILE A 168 -2.51 -28.15 2.92
CA ILE A 168 -2.91 -26.74 2.93
C ILE A 168 -4.41 -26.59 2.61
N SER A 169 -4.93 -27.42 1.70
CA SER A 169 -6.36 -27.45 1.36
C SER A 169 -7.22 -27.87 2.56
N ASP A 170 -6.79 -28.89 3.31
CA ASP A 170 -7.48 -29.34 4.53
C ASP A 170 -7.46 -28.29 5.64
N LEU A 171 -6.38 -27.52 5.77
CA LEU A 171 -6.24 -26.47 6.78
C LEU A 171 -7.13 -25.24 6.50
N LEU A 172 -7.41 -24.94 5.23
CA LEU A 172 -8.22 -23.79 4.80
C LEU A 172 -9.71 -24.12 4.68
N SER A 173 -10.13 -25.36 4.92
CA SER A 173 -11.52 -25.83 4.82
C SER A 173 -12.26 -25.89 6.18
N ILE A 174 -11.74 -25.22 7.22
CA ILE A 174 -12.37 -25.03 8.54
C ILE A 174 -12.75 -23.57 8.72
#